data_AF-A0A9D6VW94-F1
#
_entry.id   AF-A0A9D6VW94-F1
#
_cell.length_a   1.000
_cell.length_b   1.000
_cell.length_c   1.000
_cell.angle_alpha   90.00
_cell.angle_beta   90.00
_cell.angle_gamma   90.00
#
_symmetry.space_group_name_H-M   'P 1'
#
loop_
_entity.id
_entity.type
_entity.pdbx_description
1 polymer ?
#
loop_
_entity_poly.entity_id
_entity_poly.type
_entity_poly.pdbx_seq_one_letter_code
_entity_poly.pdbx_strand_id
1 'polypeptide(L)'
;MMPKVHITELVLRDGHQSLLATRMRTADMLPICERLDRVGYWSMEVWGGATFDACLRFLKEDPWERLRKLRAALPNTRLQMLLRGQNLLG
;
A
#
# COMPACT_ATOMS: atom_id res chain seq x y z
N MET A 1 17.01 27.33 -10.17
CA MET A 1 16.56 26.62 -8.94
C MET A 1 16.52 25.12 -9.27
N MET A 2 17.07 24.24 -8.42
CA MET A 2 16.98 22.80 -8.69
C MET A 2 15.53 22.32 -8.47
N PRO A 3 14.98 21.48 -9.36
CA PRO A 3 13.64 20.95 -9.19
C PRO A 3 13.56 20.03 -7.96
N LYS A 4 12.46 20.10 -7.23
CA LYS A 4 12.22 19.25 -6.05
C LYS A 4 12.02 17.79 -6.52
N VAL A 5 12.80 16.87 -5.98
CA VAL A 5 12.59 15.44 -6.19
C VAL A 5 11.43 14.96 -5.32
N HIS A 6 10.53 14.20 -5.93
CA HIS A 6 9.38 13.59 -5.28
C HIS A 6 9.68 12.13 -4.93
N ILE A 7 9.21 11.69 -3.76
CA ILE A 7 9.45 10.34 -3.25
C ILE A 7 8.13 9.60 -3.09
N THR A 8 8.09 8.37 -3.59
CA THR A 8 7.01 7.41 -3.35
C THR A 8 7.48 6.36 -2.35
N GLU A 9 6.69 6.14 -1.31
CA GLU A 9 6.96 5.12 -0.30
C GLU A 9 6.27 3.80 -0.68
N LEU A 10 6.96 2.68 -0.46
CA LEU A 10 6.56 1.34 -0.92
C LEU A 10 6.34 0.34 0.22
N VAL A 11 6.59 0.74 1.47
CA VAL A 11 6.58 -0.17 2.64
C VAL A 11 5.27 -0.95 2.80
N LEU A 12 4.12 -0.38 2.41
CA LEU A 12 2.80 -1.01 2.57
C LEU A 12 2.38 -1.90 1.38
N ARG A 13 3.18 -1.95 0.29
CA ARG A 13 2.94 -2.82 -0.88
C ARG A 13 4.21 -3.56 -1.28
N ASP A 14 5.08 -2.93 -2.07
CA ASP A 14 6.21 -3.63 -2.70
C ASP A 14 7.31 -4.02 -1.70
N GLY A 15 7.45 -3.25 -0.61
CA GLY A 15 8.46 -3.52 0.42
C GLY A 15 8.27 -4.92 1.03
N HIS A 16 7.08 -5.21 1.57
CA HIS A 16 6.81 -6.54 2.13
C HIS A 16 6.49 -7.60 1.08
N GLN A 17 6.01 -7.23 -0.11
CA GLN A 17 5.89 -8.18 -1.22
C GLN A 17 7.26 -8.74 -1.61
N SER A 18 8.27 -7.89 -1.70
CA SER A 18 9.64 -8.27 -2.08
C SER A 18 10.40 -8.98 -0.96
N LEU A 19 10.20 -8.57 0.30
CA LEU A 19 11.02 -9.03 1.42
C LEU A 19 10.36 -10.11 2.27
N LEU A 20 9.03 -10.16 2.32
CA LEU A 20 8.25 -10.97 3.26
C LEU A 20 7.08 -11.70 2.57
N ALA A 21 7.24 -12.02 1.29
CA ALA A 21 6.28 -12.80 0.50
C ALA A 21 4.82 -12.28 0.60
N THR A 22 4.66 -10.96 0.70
CA THR A 22 3.36 -10.26 0.78
C THR A 22 2.54 -10.61 2.02
N ARG A 23 3.17 -10.97 3.14
CA ARG A 23 2.50 -11.48 4.35
C ARG A 23 2.18 -10.46 5.44
N MET A 24 2.38 -9.16 5.18
CA MET A 24 2.01 -8.12 6.13
C MET A 24 0.48 -8.02 6.26
N ARG A 25 -0.04 -8.11 7.50
CA ARG A 25 -1.47 -8.01 7.79
C ARG A 25 -1.90 -6.56 7.87
N THR A 26 -3.19 -6.29 7.63
CA THR A 26 -3.72 -4.93 7.75
C THR A 26 -3.53 -4.40 9.18
N ALA A 27 -3.69 -5.25 10.20
CA ALA A 27 -3.51 -4.89 11.61
C ALA A 27 -2.09 -4.39 11.94
N ASP A 28 -1.06 -4.88 11.23
CA ASP A 28 0.33 -4.46 11.44
C ASP A 28 0.65 -3.15 10.70
N MET A 29 -0.12 -2.82 9.66
CA MET A 29 0.05 -1.59 8.86
C MET A 29 -0.56 -0.36 9.55
N LEU A 30 -1.76 -0.50 10.11
CA LEU A 30 -2.55 0.65 10.59
C LEU A 30 -1.87 1.48 11.69
N PRO A 31 -1.17 0.90 12.69
CA PRO A 31 -0.60 1.67 13.79
C PRO A 31 0.41 2.75 13.37
N ILE A 32 1.07 2.59 12.22
CA ILE A 32 2.09 3.53 11.74
C ILE A 32 1.54 4.56 10.73
N CYS A 33 0.31 4.38 10.24
CA CYS A 33 -0.24 5.17 9.13
C CYS A 33 -0.28 6.68 9.43
N GLU A 34 -0.69 7.10 10.63
CA GLU A 34 -0.72 8.54 10.98
C GLU A 34 0.65 9.21 10.84
N ARG A 35 1.72 8.50 11.21
CA ARG A 35 3.09 9.00 11.09
C ARG A 35 3.53 9.06 9.62
N LEU A 36 3.20 8.03 8.84
CA LEU A 36 3.52 8.00 7.40
C LEU A 36 2.80 9.11 6.64
N ASP A 37 1.54 9.40 6.97
CA ASP A 37 0.73 10.44 6.31
C ASP A 37 1.31 11.85 6.50
N ARG A 38 2.09 12.07 7.57
CA ARG A 38 2.74 13.36 7.88
C ARG A 38 4.11 13.56 7.23
N VAL A 39 4.71 12.53 6.62
CA VAL A 39 6.08 12.61 6.06
C VAL A 39 6.15 13.54 4.85
N GLY A 40 5.05 13.65 4.08
CA GLY A 40 5.00 14.46 2.86
C GLY A 40 5.51 13.74 1.60
N TYR A 41 5.32 12.42 1.53
CA TYR A 41 5.53 11.65 0.31
C TYR A 41 4.65 12.16 -0.83
N TRP A 42 5.13 12.01 -2.07
CA TRP A 42 4.32 12.33 -3.25
C TRP A 42 3.14 11.37 -3.39
N SER A 43 3.40 10.08 -3.17
CA SER A 43 2.40 9.03 -3.04
C SER A 43 2.90 7.94 -2.09
N MET A 44 1.97 7.12 -1.62
CA MET A 44 2.25 5.85 -0.95
C MET A 44 1.64 4.73 -1.76
N GLU A 45 2.46 3.75 -2.12
CA GLU A 45 1.97 2.54 -2.76
C GLU A 45 1.49 1.54 -1.71
N VAL A 46 0.20 1.23 -1.76
CA VAL A 46 -0.49 0.51 -0.67
C VAL A 46 -1.35 -0.67 -1.15
N TRP A 47 -1.49 -0.86 -2.47
CA TRP A 47 -2.43 -1.81 -3.03
C TRP A 47 -2.02 -2.34 -4.41
N GLY A 48 -2.72 -3.36 -4.89
CA GLY A 48 -2.40 -4.03 -6.15
C GLY A 48 -1.18 -4.94 -6.05
N GLY A 49 -0.57 -5.28 -7.19
CA GLY A 49 0.44 -6.34 -7.24
C GLY A 49 -0.07 -7.65 -6.63
N ALA A 50 0.75 -8.32 -5.82
CA ALA A 50 0.38 -9.57 -5.17
C ALA A 50 -0.50 -9.40 -3.91
N THR A 51 -0.72 -8.16 -3.45
CA THR A 51 -1.45 -7.93 -2.19
C THR A 51 -2.90 -8.40 -2.25
N PHE A 52 -3.53 -8.34 -3.43
CA PHE A 52 -4.91 -8.80 -3.62
C PHE A 52 -5.05 -10.31 -3.41
N ASP A 53 -4.23 -11.11 -4.11
CA ASP A 53 -4.19 -12.57 -3.92
C ASP A 53 -3.78 -12.92 -2.48
N ALA A 54 -2.77 -12.25 -1.93
CA ALA A 54 -2.29 -12.56 -0.58
C ALA A 54 -3.36 -12.30 0.51
N CYS A 55 -4.14 -11.22 0.39
CA CYS A 55 -5.27 -10.94 1.29
C CYS A 55 -6.24 -12.12 1.34
N LEU A 56 -6.70 -12.57 0.17
CA LEU A 56 -7.70 -13.63 0.05
C LEU A 56 -7.13 -15.01 0.40
N ARG A 57 -5.96 -15.35 -0.16
CA ARG A 57 -5.40 -16.71 -0.11
C ARG A 57 -4.73 -17.05 1.22
N PHE A 58 -4.01 -16.10 1.81
CA PHE A 58 -3.14 -16.38 2.96
C PHE A 58 -3.57 -15.67 4.24
N LEU A 59 -4.05 -14.45 4.12
CA LEU A 59 -4.34 -13.60 5.29
C LEU A 59 -5.80 -13.70 5.75
N LYS A 60 -6.69 -14.24 4.91
CA LYS A 60 -8.14 -14.29 5.14
C LYS A 60 -8.71 -12.88 5.37
N GLU A 61 -8.20 -11.91 4.62
CA GLU A 61 -8.62 -10.50 4.65
C GLU A 61 -9.32 -10.13 3.34
N ASP A 62 -10.32 -9.25 3.40
CA ASP A 62 -10.89 -8.62 2.21
C ASP A 62 -9.93 -7.50 1.72
N PRO A 63 -9.35 -7.60 0.50
CA PRO A 63 -8.46 -6.58 -0.03
C PRO A 63 -9.13 -5.21 -0.20
N TRP A 64 -10.46 -5.16 -0.39
CA TRP A 64 -11.22 -3.91 -0.48
C TRP A 64 -11.41 -3.26 0.89
N GLU A 65 -11.62 -4.04 1.94
CA GLU A 65 -11.61 -3.51 3.31
C GLU A 65 -10.25 -2.95 3.69
N ARG A 66 -9.15 -3.65 3.34
CA ARG A 66 -7.79 -3.14 3.54
C ARG A 66 -7.63 -1.76 2.91
N LEU A 67 -8.04 -1.61 1.64
CA LEU A 67 -7.96 -0.33 0.93
C LEU A 67 -8.77 0.78 1.64
N ARG A 68 -9.99 0.49 2.10
CA ARG A 68 -10.83 1.47 2.83
C ARG A 68 -10.20 1.89 4.16
N LYS A 69 -9.67 0.92 4.94
CA LYS A 69 -9.00 1.19 6.22
C LYS A 69 -7.74 2.02 6.03
N LEU A 70 -6.92 1.71 5.02
CA LEU A 70 -5.74 2.49 4.67
C LEU A 70 -6.10 3.89 4.17
N ARG A 71 -7.16 4.04 3.37
CA ARG A 71 -7.65 5.36 2.93
C ARG A 71 -8.08 6.24 4.11
N ALA A 72 -8.77 5.65 5.08
CA ALA A 72 -9.18 6.36 6.29
C ALA A 72 -7.98 6.73 7.17
N ALA A 73 -6.96 5.87 7.27
CA ALA A 73 -5.78 6.10 8.10
C ALA A 73 -4.71 7.00 7.46
N LEU A 74 -4.74 7.20 6.15
CA LEU A 74 -3.79 8.02 5.39
C LEU A 74 -4.49 9.18 4.66
N PRO A 75 -5.34 10.02 5.27
CA PRO A 75 -6.25 10.91 4.54
C PRO A 75 -5.57 11.97 3.66
N ASN A 76 -4.33 12.36 3.94
CA ASN A 76 -3.65 13.45 3.23
C ASN A 76 -2.75 12.97 2.09
N THR A 77 -2.36 11.69 2.09
CA THR A 77 -1.43 11.13 1.11
C THR A 77 -2.13 10.57 -0.12
N ARG A 78 -1.52 10.70 -1.30
CA ARG A 78 -2.01 10.05 -2.54
C ARG A 78 -1.76 8.55 -2.43
N LEU A 79 -2.82 7.74 -2.50
CA LEU A 79 -2.67 6.29 -2.55
C LEU A 79 -2.38 5.86 -3.98
N GLN A 80 -1.40 4.99 -4.14
CA GLN A 80 -0.98 4.41 -5.40
C GLN A 80 -1.15 2.89 -5.36
N MET A 81 -1.39 2.30 -6.53
CA MET A 81 -1.38 0.85 -6.71
C MET A 81 -0.59 0.45 -7.95
N LEU A 82 -0.15 -0.81 -7.97
CA LEU A 82 0.33 -1.47 -9.18
C LEU A 82 -0.81 -2.26 -9.83
N LEU A 83 -1.11 -1.99 -11.10
CA LEU A 83 -2.13 -2.69 -11.89
C LEU A 83 -1.52 -3.28 -13.18
N ARG A 84 -1.78 -4.55 -13.48
CA ARG A 84 -1.22 -5.25 -14.63
C ARG A 84 -2.09 -5.10 -15.90
N GLY A 85 -2.42 -3.85 -16.24
CA GLY A 85 -3.17 -3.51 -17.45
C GLY A 85 -4.45 -4.35 -17.63
N GLN A 86 -4.59 -4.98 -18.79
CA GLN A 86 -5.77 -5.78 -19.14
C GLN A 86 -6.06 -6.94 -18.17
N ASN A 87 -5.04 -7.46 -17.50
CA ASN A 87 -5.20 -8.58 -16.58
C ASN A 87 -5.53 -8.14 -15.16
N LEU A 88 -5.54 -6.83 -14.90
CA LEU A 88 -5.83 -6.25 -13.60
C LEU A 88 -4.90 -6.81 -12.51
N LEU A 89 -5.42 -7.72 -11.67
CA LEU A 89 -4.73 -8.37 -10.55
C LEU A 89 -4.86 -9.91 -10.60
N GLY A 90 -5.33 -10.46 -11.73
CA GLY A 90 -5.44 -11.90 -12.00
C GLY A 90 -4.29 -12.45 -12.84
#